data_AF-T2J7W6-F1
#
_entry.id   AF-T2J7W6-F1
#
_cell.length_a   1.000
_cell.length_b   1.000
_cell.length_c   1.000
_cell.angle_alpha   90.00
_cell.angle_beta   90.00
_cell.angle_gamma   90.00
#
_symmetry.space_group_name_H-M   'P 1'
#
loop_
_entity.id
_entity.type
_entity.pdbx_description
1 polymer ?
#
loop_
_entity_poly.entity_id
_entity_poly.type
_entity_poly.pdbx_seq_one_letter_code
_entity_poly.pdbx_strand_id
1 'polypeptide(L)'
;MHEAAILDYNQAIIISPNNPKAYYNRALAYNRLGKSLQAVEDYSKAIQFNTNFADAYHNRGVTRFKLEEKEKAIADLRKAAQLFRQQGNTDHAEKSLNTIKQLEKGEI
;
A
#
# COMPACT_ATOMS: atom_id res chain seq x y z
N MET A 1 9.53 0.73 -18.66
CA MET A 1 8.99 -0.59 -18.24
C MET A 1 7.77 -0.50 -17.30
N HIS A 2 7.64 0.53 -16.43
CA HIS A 2 6.50 0.62 -15.51
C HIS A 2 5.13 0.84 -16.17
N GLU A 3 5.08 1.49 -17.33
CA GLU A 3 3.85 1.68 -18.10
C GLU A 3 3.34 0.38 -18.74
N ALA A 4 4.25 -0.48 -19.22
CA ALA A 4 3.90 -1.81 -19.72
C ALA A 4 3.30 -2.68 -18.60
N ALA A 5 3.88 -2.63 -17.39
CA ALA A 5 3.33 -3.34 -16.24
C ALA A 5 1.89 -2.89 -15.88
N ILE A 6 1.56 -1.60 -16.04
CA ILE A 6 0.18 -1.11 -15.83
C ILE A 6 -0.79 -1.75 -16.82
N LEU A 7 -0.39 -1.87 -18.09
CA LEU A 7 -1.21 -2.52 -19.12
C LEU A 7 -1.45 -4.00 -18.78
N ASP A 8 -0.41 -4.72 -18.36
CA ASP A 8 -0.52 -6.12 -17.96
C ASP A 8 -1.47 -6.29 -16.76
N TYR A 9 -1.36 -5.42 -15.75
CA TYR A 9 -2.27 -5.48 -14.59
C TYR A 9 -3.69 -5.02 -14.93
N ASN A 10 -3.89 -4.14 -15.92
CA ASN A 10 -5.22 -3.83 -16.43
C ASN A 10 -5.88 -5.08 -17.03
N GLN A 11 -5.15 -5.84 -17.84
CA GLN A 11 -5.66 -7.09 -18.40
C GLN A 11 -5.97 -8.12 -17.31
N ALA A 12 -5.08 -8.26 -16.32
CA ALA A 12 -5.32 -9.13 -15.18
C ALA A 12 -6.59 -8.76 -14.39
N ILE A 13 -6.88 -7.46 -14.26
CA ILE A 13 -8.11 -6.96 -13.60
C ILE A 13 -9.36 -7.21 -14.45
N ILE A 14 -9.27 -7.12 -15.78
CA ILE A 14 -10.39 -7.47 -16.66
C ILE A 14 -10.75 -8.96 -16.50
N ILE A 15 -9.73 -9.83 -16.45
CA ILE A 15 -9.90 -11.28 -16.30
C ILE A 15 -10.38 -11.64 -14.89
N SER A 16 -9.86 -10.97 -13.86
CA SER A 16 -10.17 -11.23 -12.46
C SER A 16 -10.35 -9.91 -11.69
N PRO A 17 -11.56 -9.32 -11.73
CA PRO A 17 -11.83 -7.98 -11.20
C PRO A 17 -11.81 -7.90 -9.67
N ASN A 18 -11.72 -9.03 -8.98
CA ASN A 18 -11.64 -9.12 -7.53
C ASN A 18 -10.27 -9.60 -7.04
N ASN A 19 -9.24 -9.64 -7.91
CA ASN A 19 -7.91 -10.09 -7.51
C ASN A 19 -7.13 -9.00 -6.76
N PRO A 20 -6.95 -9.09 -5.44
CA PRO A 20 -6.26 -8.07 -4.66
C PRO A 20 -4.80 -7.88 -5.10
N LYS A 21 -4.12 -8.93 -5.56
CA LYS A 21 -2.71 -8.85 -6.00
C LYS A 21 -2.57 -8.05 -7.29
N ALA A 22 -3.55 -8.13 -8.21
CA ALA A 22 -3.51 -7.38 -9.46
C ALA A 22 -3.60 -5.86 -9.19
N TYR A 23 -4.53 -5.44 -8.33
CA TYR A 23 -4.61 -4.04 -7.89
C TYR A 23 -3.36 -3.61 -7.13
N TYR A 24 -2.87 -4.41 -6.17
CA TYR A 24 -1.67 -4.10 -5.41
C TYR A 24 -0.44 -3.87 -6.31
N ASN A 25 -0.21 -4.74 -7.29
CA ASN A 25 0.93 -4.60 -8.18
C ASN A 25 0.78 -3.41 -9.14
N ARG A 26 -0.45 -3.10 -9.60
CA ARG A 26 -0.71 -1.89 -10.38
C ARG A 26 -0.47 -0.62 -9.56
N ALA A 27 -0.84 -0.62 -8.28
CA ALA A 27 -0.53 0.46 -7.35
C ALA A 27 0.98 0.68 -7.18
N LEU A 28 1.76 -0.41 -7.06
CA LEU A 28 3.23 -0.33 -7.01
C LEU A 28 3.80 0.30 -8.30
N ALA A 29 3.26 -0.07 -9.46
CA ALA A 29 3.67 0.52 -10.74
C ALA A 29 3.32 2.02 -10.82
N TYR A 30 2.12 2.41 -10.38
CA TYR A 30 1.73 3.82 -10.30
C TYR A 30 2.64 4.61 -9.35
N ASN A 31 2.97 4.07 -8.18
CA ASN A 31 3.88 4.71 -7.24
C ASN A 31 5.27 4.95 -7.84
N ARG A 32 5.81 3.98 -8.59
CA ARG A 32 7.11 4.12 -9.27
C ARG A 32 7.10 5.20 -10.36
N LEU A 33 5.92 5.52 -10.90
CA LEU A 33 5.71 6.60 -11.86
C LEU A 33 5.31 7.94 -11.20
N GLY A 34 5.32 8.03 -9.86
CA GLY A 34 4.88 9.23 -9.14
C GLY A 34 3.37 9.48 -9.17
N LYS A 35 2.59 8.54 -9.68
CA LYS A 35 1.11 8.59 -9.78
C LYS A 35 0.47 8.19 -8.44
N SER A 36 0.77 8.94 -7.39
CA SER A 36 0.42 8.61 -6.00
C SER A 36 -1.09 8.48 -5.75
N LEU A 37 -1.92 9.31 -6.37
CA LEU A 37 -3.38 9.24 -6.24
C LEU A 37 -3.93 7.92 -6.79
N GLN A 38 -3.52 7.54 -8.01
CA GLN A 38 -3.90 6.27 -8.62
C GLN A 38 -3.41 5.07 -7.80
N ALA A 39 -2.20 5.16 -7.22
CA ALA A 39 -1.68 4.12 -6.35
C ALA A 39 -2.53 3.96 -5.08
N VAL A 40 -2.92 5.05 -4.41
CA VAL A 40 -3.79 4.99 -3.21
C VAL A 40 -5.14 4.37 -3.54
N GLU A 41 -5.72 4.70 -4.69
CA GLU A 41 -6.96 4.07 -5.15
C GLU A 41 -6.80 2.56 -5.30
N ASP A 42 -5.79 2.10 -6.01
CA ASP A 42 -5.58 0.67 -6.26
C ASP A 42 -5.22 -0.10 -4.99
N TYR A 43 -4.40 0.46 -4.08
CA TYR A 43 -4.21 -0.15 -2.77
C TYR A 43 -5.53 -0.27 -2.01
N SER A 44 -6.42 0.72 -2.13
CA SER A 44 -7.73 0.68 -1.47
C SER A 44 -8.61 -0.43 -2.03
N LYS A 45 -8.62 -0.63 -3.37
CA LYS A 45 -9.29 -1.79 -3.98
C LYS A 45 -8.67 -3.11 -3.51
N ALA A 46 -7.34 -3.22 -3.47
CA ALA A 46 -6.65 -4.42 -2.97
C ALA A 46 -7.04 -4.76 -1.52
N ILE A 47 -7.12 -3.75 -0.66
CA ILE A 47 -7.55 -3.88 0.75
C ILE A 47 -9.03 -4.26 0.85
N GLN A 48 -9.89 -3.72 -0.01
CA GLN A 48 -11.30 -4.07 -0.05
C GLN A 48 -11.51 -5.57 -0.34
N PHE A 49 -10.73 -6.13 -1.27
CA PHE A 49 -10.81 -7.55 -1.62
C PHE A 49 -10.03 -8.47 -0.65
N ASN A 50 -9.01 -7.95 0.02
CA ASN A 50 -8.30 -8.67 1.09
C ASN A 50 -7.99 -7.73 2.26
N THR A 51 -8.83 -7.78 3.28
CA THR A 51 -8.72 -6.94 4.48
C THR A 51 -7.50 -7.28 5.35
N ASN A 52 -6.86 -8.42 5.11
CA ASN A 52 -5.63 -8.87 5.79
C ASN A 52 -4.36 -8.59 4.97
N PHE A 53 -4.44 -7.79 3.90
CA PHE A 53 -3.28 -7.50 3.04
C PHE A 53 -2.34 -6.45 3.65
N ALA A 54 -1.46 -6.91 4.55
CA ALA A 54 -0.55 -6.06 5.31
C ALA A 54 0.31 -5.13 4.44
N ASP A 55 0.91 -5.65 3.36
CA ASP A 55 1.73 -4.86 2.44
C ASP A 55 0.94 -3.75 1.72
N ALA A 56 -0.34 -3.99 1.40
CA ALA A 56 -1.19 -2.99 0.77
C ALA A 56 -1.48 -1.84 1.73
N TYR A 57 -1.74 -2.13 3.02
CA TYR A 57 -1.85 -1.09 4.05
C TYR A 57 -0.53 -0.33 4.23
N HIS A 58 0.61 -1.02 4.31
CA HIS A 58 1.90 -0.38 4.49
C HIS A 58 2.21 0.60 3.35
N ASN A 59 2.11 0.13 2.10
CA ASN A 59 2.42 0.94 0.94
C ASN A 59 1.40 2.07 0.73
N ARG A 60 0.11 1.84 1.01
CA ARG A 60 -0.88 2.93 1.00
C ARG A 60 -0.55 3.99 2.04
N GLY A 61 -0.14 3.59 3.25
CA GLY A 61 0.26 4.52 4.31
C GLY A 61 1.44 5.39 3.89
N VAL A 62 2.52 4.79 3.39
CA VAL A 62 3.67 5.54 2.86
C VAL A 62 3.26 6.48 1.71
N THR A 63 2.36 6.03 0.83
CA THR A 63 1.90 6.86 -0.30
C THR A 63 1.04 8.03 0.14
N ARG A 64 0.15 7.82 1.12
CA ARG A 64 -0.68 8.85 1.72
C ARG A 64 0.14 9.92 2.42
N PHE A 65 1.25 9.53 3.05
CA PHE A 65 2.18 10.52 3.60
C PHE A 65 2.77 11.44 2.53
N LYS A 66 3.16 10.89 1.36
CA LYS A 66 3.62 11.71 0.22
C LYS A 66 2.55 12.67 -0.32
N LEU A 67 1.28 12.40 -0.01
CA LEU A 67 0.12 13.25 -0.34
C LEU A 67 -0.27 14.15 0.84
N GLU A 68 0.59 14.30 1.84
CA GLU A 68 0.37 15.09 3.05
C GLU A 68 -0.82 14.62 3.91
N GLU A 69 -1.35 13.40 3.68
CA GLU A 69 -2.43 12.81 4.46
C GLU A 69 -1.88 12.07 5.71
N LYS A 70 -1.17 12.78 6.58
CA LYS A 70 -0.40 12.20 7.70
C LYS A 70 -1.23 11.31 8.63
N GLU A 71 -2.43 11.73 9.02
CA GLU A 71 -3.29 10.98 9.94
C GLU A 71 -3.73 9.65 9.32
N LYS A 72 -4.12 9.68 8.04
CA LYS A 72 -4.51 8.48 7.29
C LYS A 72 -3.31 7.55 7.07
N ALA A 73 -2.12 8.11 6.85
CA ALA A 73 -0.88 7.35 6.71
C ALA A 73 -0.54 6.57 7.99
N ILE A 74 -0.62 7.24 9.15
CA ILE A 74 -0.38 6.61 10.46
C ILE A 74 -1.41 5.51 10.72
N ALA A 75 -2.69 5.74 10.43
CA ALA A 75 -3.74 4.74 10.60
C ALA A 75 -3.46 3.47 9.76
N ASP A 76 -3.08 3.65 8.49
CA ASP A 76 -2.73 2.54 7.60
C ASP A 76 -1.49 1.77 8.08
N LEU A 77 -0.43 2.46 8.49
CA LEU A 77 0.79 1.83 8.99
C LEU A 77 0.55 1.07 10.29
N ARG A 78 -0.33 1.58 11.17
CA ARG A 78 -0.72 0.87 12.41
C ARG A 78 -1.46 -0.42 12.07
N LYS A 79 -2.37 -0.37 11.08
CA LYS A 79 -3.07 -1.56 10.61
C LYS A 79 -2.12 -2.57 9.97
N ALA A 80 -1.17 -2.11 9.16
CA ALA A 80 -0.13 -2.95 8.58
C ALA A 80 0.70 -3.65 9.66
N ALA A 81 1.17 -2.93 10.68
CA ALA A 81 1.93 -3.50 11.78
C ALA A 81 1.15 -4.59 12.54
N GLN A 82 -0.14 -4.35 12.80
CA GLN A 82 -1.01 -5.34 13.44
C GLN A 82 -1.11 -6.63 12.59
N LEU A 83 -1.37 -6.48 11.29
CA LEU A 83 -1.53 -7.61 10.37
C LEU A 83 -0.22 -8.38 10.19
N PHE A 84 0.92 -7.69 10.05
CA PHE A 84 2.23 -8.32 9.96
C PHE A 84 2.55 -9.15 11.21
N ARG A 85 2.26 -8.64 12.41
CA ARG A 85 2.40 -9.44 13.65
C ARG A 85 1.52 -10.68 13.65
N GLN A 86 0.25 -10.55 13.24
CA GLN A 86 -0.67 -11.68 13.13
C GLN A 86 -0.19 -12.73 12.12
N GLN A 87 0.54 -12.30 11.09
CA GLN A 87 1.13 -13.16 10.06
C GLN A 87 2.50 -13.73 10.47
N GLY A 88 2.99 -13.43 11.68
CA GLY A 88 4.32 -13.84 12.15
C GLY A 88 5.49 -13.05 11.53
N ASN A 89 5.20 -11.99 10.77
CA ASN A 89 6.21 -11.16 10.11
C ASN A 89 6.58 -9.97 11.01
N THR A 90 7.32 -10.26 12.10
CA THR A 90 7.69 -9.26 13.11
C THR A 90 8.54 -8.14 12.55
N ASP A 91 9.45 -8.43 11.62
CA ASP A 91 10.36 -7.44 11.02
C ASP A 91 9.60 -6.37 10.24
N HIS A 92 8.61 -6.78 9.43
CA HIS A 92 7.77 -5.83 8.68
C HIS A 92 6.85 -5.03 9.62
N ALA A 93 6.43 -5.63 10.73
CA ALA A 93 5.68 -4.91 11.75
C ALA A 93 6.53 -3.83 12.41
N GLU A 94 7.77 -4.14 12.81
CA GLU A 94 8.71 -3.18 13.39
C GLU A 94 9.02 -2.06 12.40
N LYS A 95 9.25 -2.39 11.13
CA LYS A 95 9.45 -1.39 10.07
C LYS A 95 8.27 -0.41 9.97
N SER A 96 7.04 -0.94 10.01
CA SER A 96 5.83 -0.10 9.97
C SER A 96 5.72 0.81 11.20
N LEU A 97 6.06 0.31 12.39
CA LEU A 97 6.07 1.10 13.64
C LEU A 97 7.18 2.15 13.65
N ASN A 98 8.36 1.84 13.12
CA ASN A 98 9.45 2.80 13.00
C ASN A 98 9.10 3.91 12.00
N THR A 99 8.42 3.57 10.90
CA THR A 99 7.90 4.56 9.95
C THR A 99 6.93 5.52 10.66
N ILE A 100 6.01 5.01 11.49
CA ILE A 100 5.10 5.85 12.29
C ILE A 100 5.88 6.82 13.20
N LYS A 101 6.89 6.33 13.91
CA LYS A 101 7.73 7.19 14.78
C LYS A 101 8.39 8.32 14.01
N GLN A 102 8.92 8.05 12.82
CA GLN A 102 9.53 9.07 11.96
C GLN A 102 8.49 10.09 11.48
N LEU A 103 7.31 9.62 11.08
CA LEU A 103 6.19 10.48 10.66
C LEU A 103 5.74 11.42 11.78
N GLU A 104 5.60 10.91 12.99
CA GLU A 104 5.18 11.69 14.17
C GLU A 104 6.20 12.79 14.50
N LYS A 105 7.50 12.50 14.36
CA LYS A 105 8.59 13.46 14.57
C LYS A 105 8.80 14.45 13.42
N GLY A 106 8.27 14.18 12.23
CA GLY A 106 8.49 15.00 11.04
C GLY A 106 9.88 14.80 10.39
N GLU A 107 10.49 13.63 10.56
CA GLU A 107 11.89 13.34 10.16
C GLU A 107 11.96 12.49 8.88
N ILE A 108 11.32 12.90 7.78
CA ILE A 108 11.33 12.15 6.50
C ILE A 108 11.56 13.07 5.31
#